data_AF-A0A7X3XMZ1-F1
#
_entry.id   AF-A0A7X3XMZ1-F1
#
_cell.length_a   1.000
_cell.length_b   1.000
_cell.length_c   1.000
_cell.angle_alpha   90.00
_cell.angle_beta   90.00
_cell.angle_gamma   90.00
#
_symmetry.space_group_name_H-M   'P 1'
#
loop_
_entity.id
_entity.type
_entity.pdbx_description
1 polymer ?
#
loop_
_entity_poly.entity_id
_entity_poly.type
_entity_poly.pdbx_seq_one_letter_code
_entity_poly.pdbx_strand_id
1 'polypeptide(L)'
;MRNVVEFRKKDVENHTTMIPMTSCQIHAEIVDAFESKSWFFDFTHKHVDKILSDLAWYGDIQSKTILYRDGRTPKIVYWKGIDYDWGGDL
;
A
#
# COMPACT_ATOMS: atom_id res chain seq x y z
N MET A 1 -9.04 11.27 -14.52
CA MET A 1 -8.46 10.80 -13.24
C MET A 1 -9.31 9.74 -12.52
N ARG A 2 -10.64 9.91 -12.31
CA ARG A 2 -11.48 8.91 -11.59
C ARG A 2 -11.36 7.47 -12.13
N ASN A 3 -11.26 7.27 -13.45
CA ASN A 3 -11.22 5.93 -14.05
C ASN A 3 -9.96 5.13 -13.73
N VAL A 4 -8.78 5.76 -13.55
CA VAL A 4 -7.54 5.00 -13.28
C VAL A 4 -7.51 4.51 -11.84
N VAL A 5 -7.96 5.32 -10.88
CA VAL A 5 -7.99 4.95 -9.45
C VAL A 5 -8.98 3.80 -9.21
N GLU A 6 -10.20 3.93 -9.73
CA GLU A 6 -11.23 2.87 -9.61
C GLU A 6 -10.81 1.56 -10.31
N PHE A 7 -10.24 1.66 -11.51
CA PHE A 7 -9.79 0.48 -12.26
C PHE A 7 -8.64 -0.26 -11.58
N ARG A 8 -7.78 0.47 -10.84
CA ARG A 8 -6.57 -0.07 -10.20
C ARG A 8 -6.76 -0.45 -8.74
N LYS A 9 -7.93 -0.16 -8.15
CA LYS A 9 -8.23 -0.49 -6.75
C LYS A 9 -7.99 -1.97 -6.49
N LYS A 10 -8.45 -2.84 -7.39
CA LYS A 10 -8.28 -4.29 -7.25
C LYS A 10 -6.83 -4.75 -7.40
N ASP A 11 -6.06 -4.12 -8.28
CA ASP A 11 -4.63 -4.43 -8.45
C ASP A 11 -3.86 -4.12 -7.17
N VAL A 12 -4.05 -2.92 -6.59
CA VAL A 12 -3.41 -2.52 -5.31
C VAL A 12 -3.86 -3.42 -4.17
N GLU A 13 -5.15 -3.73 -4.10
CA GLU A 13 -5.70 -4.63 -3.10
C GLU A 13 -5.06 -6.02 -3.20
N ASN A 14 -4.86 -6.56 -4.41
CA ASN A 14 -4.25 -7.88 -4.61
C ASN A 14 -2.76 -7.95 -4.24
N HIS A 15 -2.03 -6.83 -4.34
CA HIS A 15 -0.61 -6.74 -3.97
C HIS A 15 -0.41 -6.29 -2.51
N THR A 16 -1.48 -5.94 -1.80
CA THR A 16 -1.43 -5.74 -0.34
C THR A 16 -1.49 -7.11 0.33
N THR A 17 -0.42 -7.48 1.03
CA THR A 17 -0.27 -8.81 1.63
C THR A 17 -0.61 -8.79 3.13
N MET A 18 -0.48 -9.95 3.80
CA MET A 18 -0.58 -10.03 5.26
C MET A 18 0.63 -9.43 6.00
N ILE A 19 1.71 -9.13 5.27
CA ILE A 19 2.92 -8.51 5.83
C ILE A 19 2.79 -6.98 5.66
N PRO A 20 3.00 -6.18 6.72
CA PRO A 20 2.97 -4.72 6.63
C PRO A 20 4.00 -4.18 5.66
N MET A 21 3.52 -3.43 4.67
CA MET A 21 4.34 -2.83 3.63
C MET A 21 4.03 -1.35 3.49
N THR A 22 5.07 -0.56 3.20
CA THR A 22 4.89 0.83 2.79
C THR A 22 4.27 0.89 1.39
N SER A 23 3.61 2.00 1.09
CA SER A 23 3.05 2.21 -0.24
C SER A 23 4.10 2.19 -1.36
N CYS A 24 5.33 2.62 -1.08
CA CYS A 24 6.45 2.48 -2.02
C CYS A 24 6.80 1.01 -2.31
N GLN A 25 6.79 0.15 -1.29
CA GLN A 25 7.04 -1.28 -1.49
C GLN A 25 5.91 -1.92 -2.30
N ILE A 26 4.65 -1.61 -1.99
CA ILE A 26 3.49 -2.10 -2.75
C ILE A 26 3.54 -1.59 -4.19
N HIS A 27 3.92 -0.33 -4.41
CA HIS A 27 4.09 0.22 -5.75
C HIS A 27 5.18 -0.51 -6.53
N ALA A 28 6.32 -0.84 -5.90
CA ALA A 28 7.38 -1.61 -6.54
C ALA A 28 6.92 -3.03 -6.93
N GLU A 29 6.21 -3.76 -6.06
CA GLU A 29 5.64 -5.07 -6.38
C GLU A 29 4.68 -5.00 -7.57
N ILE A 30 3.84 -3.96 -7.62
CA ILE A 30 2.97 -3.72 -8.77
C ILE A 30 3.82 -3.42 -10.01
N VAL A 31 4.84 -2.57 -9.91
CA VAL A 31 5.74 -2.30 -11.04
C VAL A 31 6.31 -3.60 -11.61
N ASP A 32 6.94 -4.42 -10.78
CA ASP A 32 7.57 -5.67 -11.18
C ASP A 32 6.57 -6.66 -11.79
N ALA A 33 5.38 -6.83 -11.19
CA ALA A 33 4.34 -7.74 -11.68
C ALA A 33 3.79 -7.35 -13.07
N PHE A 34 3.88 -6.06 -13.42
CA PHE A 34 3.29 -5.51 -14.63
C PHE A 34 4.36 -5.02 -15.64
N GLU A 35 5.67 -5.15 -15.37
CA GLU A 35 6.78 -4.74 -16.27
C GLU A 35 6.68 -5.36 -17.68
N SER A 36 6.00 -6.50 -17.81
CA SER A 36 5.69 -7.13 -19.09
C SER A 36 4.56 -6.46 -19.91
N LYS A 37 3.91 -5.41 -19.39
CA LYS A 37 2.73 -4.78 -19.99
C LYS A 37 2.95 -3.28 -20.28
N SER A 38 2.91 -2.91 -21.57
CA SER A 38 3.27 -1.61 -22.17
C SER A 38 2.53 -0.34 -21.69
N TRP A 39 1.66 -0.39 -20.69
CA TRP A 39 0.76 0.73 -20.32
C TRP A 39 1.08 1.39 -18.97
N PHE A 40 2.31 1.21 -18.48
CA PHE A 40 2.76 1.68 -17.16
C PHE A 40 2.85 3.19 -16.95
N PHE A 41 2.80 3.99 -18.02
CA PHE A 41 3.26 5.37 -17.98
C PHE A 41 2.45 6.30 -17.03
N ASP A 42 1.24 5.91 -16.61
CA ASP A 42 0.36 6.76 -15.79
C ASP A 42 0.09 6.26 -14.34
N PHE A 43 0.64 5.11 -13.91
CA PHE A 43 0.37 4.57 -12.57
C PHE A 43 1.47 4.91 -11.54
N THR A 44 1.36 6.10 -10.96
CA THR A 44 2.33 6.65 -10.02
C THR A 44 2.15 6.16 -8.57
N HIS A 45 3.21 6.26 -7.75
CA HIS A 45 3.12 5.98 -6.30
C HIS A 45 2.02 6.81 -5.61
N LYS A 46 1.77 8.05 -6.03
CA LYS A 46 0.71 8.89 -5.45
C LYS A 46 -0.69 8.31 -5.65
N HIS A 47 -0.89 7.59 -6.76
CA HIS A 47 -2.15 6.87 -6.98
C HIS A 47 -2.26 5.66 -6.05
N VAL A 48 -1.16 4.94 -5.83
CA VAL A 48 -1.10 3.83 -4.86
C VAL A 48 -1.38 4.33 -3.44
N ASP A 49 -0.72 5.40 -3.00
CA ASP A 49 -0.96 6.04 -1.69
C ASP A 49 -2.43 6.37 -1.48
N LYS A 50 -3.06 6.98 -2.48
CA LYS A 50 -4.47 7.35 -2.43
C LYS A 50 -5.37 6.12 -2.34
N ILE A 51 -5.15 5.11 -3.17
CA ILE A 51 -5.94 3.88 -3.17
C ILE A 51 -5.81 3.16 -1.82
N LEU A 52 -4.60 3.05 -1.27
CA LEU A 52 -4.35 2.43 0.03
C LEU A 52 -5.04 3.20 1.16
N SER A 53 -5.00 4.53 1.12
CA SER A 53 -5.70 5.37 2.09
C SER A 53 -7.23 5.17 2.02
N ASP A 54 -7.79 5.11 0.81
CA ASP A 54 -9.22 4.86 0.60
C ASP A 54 -9.60 3.44 1.08
N LEU A 55 -8.82 2.41 0.74
CA LEU A 55 -9.03 1.04 1.20
C LEU A 55 -8.99 0.94 2.74
N ALA A 56 -8.02 1.60 3.38
CA ALA A 56 -7.89 1.63 4.82
C ALA A 56 -9.07 2.36 5.49
N TRP A 57 -9.53 3.46 4.89
CA TRP A 57 -10.69 4.20 5.37
C TRP A 57 -11.99 3.37 5.34
N TYR A 58 -12.19 2.55 4.32
CA TYR A 58 -13.34 1.66 4.22
C TYR A 58 -13.18 0.35 5.01
N GLY A 59 -12.01 0.11 5.63
CA GLY A 59 -11.73 -1.10 6.39
C GLY A 59 -11.44 -2.33 5.52
N ASP A 60 -11.18 -2.14 4.22
CA ASP A 60 -10.79 -3.21 3.29
C ASP A 60 -9.38 -3.75 3.63
N ILE A 61 -8.52 -2.87 4.17
CA ILE A 61 -7.16 -3.18 4.64
C ILE A 61 -6.90 -2.44 5.95
N GLN A 62 -5.84 -2.85 6.66
CA GLN A 62 -5.35 -2.16 7.85
C GLN A 62 -4.24 -1.17 7.49
N SER A 63 -4.06 -0.16 8.35
CA SER A 63 -2.95 0.79 8.24
C SER A 63 -2.43 1.20 9.61
N LYS A 64 -1.12 1.51 9.69
CA LYS A 64 -0.47 2.02 10.91
C LYS A 64 0.63 3.00 10.57
N THR A 65 0.72 4.08 11.34
CA THR A 65 1.85 5.01 11.28
C THR A 65 2.97 4.53 12.20
N ILE A 66 4.14 4.29 11.61
CA ILE A 66 5.38 3.95 12.31
C ILE A 66 6.16 5.23 12.58
N LEU A 67 6.38 5.50 13.87
CA LEU A 67 7.20 6.61 14.35
C LEU A 67 8.60 6.07 14.67
N TYR A 68 9.63 6.66 14.06
CA TYR A 68 11.01 6.28 14.31
C TYR A 68 11.61 7.18 15.40
N ARG A 69 12.27 6.57 16.39
CA ARG A 69 12.91 7.30 17.50
C ARG A 69 14.08 8.18 17.06
N ASP A 70 14.70 7.86 15.93
CA ASP A 70 15.85 8.58 15.39
C ASP A 70 15.47 9.82 14.54
N GLY A 71 14.20 10.24 14.60
CA GLY A 71 13.73 11.43 13.90
C GLY A 71 13.52 11.23 12.40
N ARG A 72 13.65 10.00 11.87
CA ARG A 72 13.24 9.71 10.49
C ARG A 72 11.77 10.04 10.30
N THR A 73 11.45 10.51 9.10
CA THR A 73 10.08 10.79 8.69
C THR A 73 9.18 9.59 8.98
N PRO A 74 8.05 9.79 9.68
CA PRO A 74 7.06 8.75 9.90
C PRO A 74 6.68 8.05 8.59
N LYS A 75 6.46 6.75 8.66
CA LYS A 75 6.00 5.96 7.51
C LYS A 75 4.68 5.29 7.83
N ILE A 76 3.77 5.29 6.87
CA ILE A 76 2.53 4.52 6.96
C ILE A 76 2.77 3.18 6.29
N VAL A 77 2.35 2.11 6.96
CA VAL A 77 2.36 0.75 6.45
C VAL A 77 0.94 0.21 6.37
N TYR A 78 0.70 -0.65 5.38
CA TYR A 78 -0.60 -1.21 5.02
C TYR A 78 -0.51 -2.74 4.94
N TRP A 79 -1.56 -3.45 5.35
CA TRP A 79 -1.66 -4.91 5.25
C TRP A 79 -3.10 -5.41 5.24
N LYS A 80 -3.31 -6.66 4.80
CA LYS A 80 -4.58 -7.38 4.87
C LYS A 80 -4.64 -8.30 6.09
N GLY A 81 -5.85 -8.47 6.64
CA GLY A 81 -6.12 -9.44 7.70
C GLY A 81 -6.26 -8.81 9.08
N ILE A 82 -6.03 -9.62 10.12
CA ILE A 82 -6.10 -9.20 11.52
C ILE A 82 -4.98 -8.22 11.87
N ASP A 83 -5.05 -7.62 13.05
CA ASP A 83 -3.97 -6.79 13.57
C ASP A 83 -2.65 -7.56 13.53
N TYR A 84 -1.66 -6.96 12.86
CA TYR A 84 -0.34 -7.55 12.76
C TYR A 84 0.31 -7.53 14.14
N ASP A 85 0.83 -8.67 14.59
CA ASP A 85 1.59 -8.72 15.84
C ASP A 85 2.90 -7.96 15.65
N TRP A 86 3.01 -6.82 16.33
CA TRP A 86 4.19 -5.95 16.27
C TRP A 86 5.33 -6.44 17.19
N GLY A 87 5.20 -7.62 17.79
CA GLY A 87 6.15 -8.14 18.78
C GLY A 87 6.04 -7.41 20.11
N GLY A 88 4.84 -6.95 20.45
CA GLY A 88 4.57 -6.16 21.65
C GLY A 88 4.33 -7.02 22.88
N ASP A 89 5.27 -7.90 23.22
CA ASP A 89 5.40 -8.52 24.55
C ASP A 89 6.84 -9.03 24.74
N LEU A 90 7.75 -8.11 25.07
CA LEU A 90 8.93 -8.30 25.95
C LEU A 90 9.32 -6.94 26.57
#